data_AF-A0A0R1V8W7-F1
#
_entry.id   AF-A0A0R1V8W7-F1
#
_cell.length_a   1.000
_cell.length_b   1.000
_cell.length_c   1.000
_cell.angle_alpha   90.00
_cell.angle_beta   90.00
_cell.angle_gamma   90.00
#
_symmetry.space_group_name_H-M   'P 1'
#
loop_
_entity.id
_entity.type
_entity.pdbx_description
1 polymer ?
#
loop_
_entity_poly.entity_id
_entity_poly.type
_entity_poly.pdbx_seq_one_letter_code
_entity_poly.pdbx_strand_id
1 'polypeptide(L)'
;MFMQDEPTLKFHGGMFMSFIPVVIYALVCATLFIYFKAFNMEALAAGGLVALLIGGLACTSYQKFWEAAINGISSIPSVSVIVILLMVGMFSALVKLCGLSNGFVWLANYTGIHGSLFVAFTFVATCIVSTATGSSLGTMFIAFPIFYSAGLALGANPMMMAGSIV
;
A
#
# COMPACT_ATOMS: atom_id res chain seq x y z
N MET A 1 -31.70 21.87 -10.08
CA MET A 1 -30.57 21.34 -9.29
C MET A 1 -29.37 21.39 -10.22
N PHE A 2 -28.48 22.36 -10.04
CA PHE A 2 -27.49 22.75 -11.04
C PHE A 2 -26.46 21.63 -11.23
N MET A 3 -26.48 21.02 -12.41
CA MET A 3 -25.39 20.22 -12.96
C MET A 3 -24.23 21.18 -13.20
N GLN A 4 -23.28 21.26 -12.27
CA GLN A 4 -22.02 21.95 -12.53
C GLN A 4 -21.24 21.09 -13.53
N ASP A 5 -21.02 21.61 -14.74
CA ASP A 5 -20.13 21.03 -15.73
C ASP A 5 -18.81 20.63 -15.06
N GLU A 6 -18.51 19.32 -15.02
CA GLU A 6 -17.22 18.86 -14.52
C GLU A 6 -16.11 19.57 -15.31
N PRO A 7 -15.10 20.19 -14.65
CA PRO A 7 -14.04 20.89 -15.34
C PRO A 7 -13.14 19.87 -16.04
N THR A 8 -13.56 19.45 -17.23
CA THR A 8 -12.84 18.47 -18.04
C THR A 8 -11.44 19.00 -18.34
N LEU A 9 -10.44 18.27 -17.87
CA LEU A 9 -9.06 18.64 -18.06
C LEU A 9 -8.63 18.31 -19.48
N LYS A 10 -8.33 19.34 -20.27
CA LYS A 10 -7.84 19.16 -21.64
C LYS A 10 -6.32 19.13 -21.61
N PHE A 11 -5.73 18.06 -22.13
CA PHE A 11 -4.30 17.98 -22.37
C PHE A 11 -3.99 18.38 -23.82
N HIS A 12 -2.82 18.98 -24.08
CA HIS A 12 -2.44 19.45 -25.41
C HIS A 12 -2.38 18.34 -26.47
N GLY A 13 -2.28 17.07 -26.06
CA GLY A 13 -2.18 15.88 -26.93
C GLY A 13 -3.30 14.85 -26.72
N GLY A 14 -4.46 15.26 -26.20
CA GLY A 14 -5.60 14.36 -25.97
C GLY A 14 -5.51 13.50 -24.70
N MET A 15 -6.47 12.60 -24.50
CA MET A 15 -6.64 11.80 -23.27
C MET A 15 -5.39 10.99 -22.88
N PHE A 16 -4.60 10.56 -23.87
CA PHE A 16 -3.38 9.77 -23.66
C PHE A 16 -2.29 10.51 -22.86
N MET A 17 -2.26 11.85 -22.90
CA MET A 17 -1.31 12.63 -22.09
C MET A 17 -1.56 12.54 -20.58
N SER A 18 -2.75 12.10 -20.15
CA SER A 18 -3.04 11.88 -18.73
C SER A 18 -2.23 10.74 -18.11
N PHE A 19 -1.63 9.85 -18.93
CA PHE A 19 -0.80 8.74 -18.45
C PHE A 19 0.67 9.15 -18.24
N ILE A 20 1.09 10.33 -18.69
CA ILE A 20 2.47 10.81 -18.54
C ILE A 20 2.96 10.75 -17.08
N PRO A 21 2.23 11.29 -16.07
CA PRO A 21 2.66 11.20 -14.68
C PRO A 21 2.79 9.74 -14.20
N VAL A 22 1.87 8.86 -14.63
CA VAL A 22 1.86 7.45 -14.24
C VAL A 22 3.08 6.70 -14.79
N VAL A 23 3.39 6.92 -16.07
CA VAL A 23 4.56 6.28 -16.73
C VAL A 23 5.86 6.80 -16.13
N ILE A 24 5.99 8.10 -15.91
CA ILE A 24 7.19 8.68 -15.28
C ILE A 24 7.37 8.10 -13.87
N TYR A 25 6.29 8.04 -13.08
CA TYR A 25 6.36 7.47 -11.74
C TYR A 25 6.74 5.98 -11.77
N ALA A 26 6.18 5.20 -12.70
CA ALA A 26 6.54 3.79 -12.87
C ALA A 26 8.03 3.61 -13.22
N LEU A 27 8.60 4.45 -14.08
CA LEU A 27 10.02 4.43 -14.43
C LEU A 27 10.90 4.81 -13.23
N VAL A 28 10.50 5.80 -12.44
CA VAL A 28 11.21 6.17 -11.20
C VAL A 28 11.19 5.00 -10.21
N CYS A 29 10.04 4.38 -9.98
CA CYS A 29 9.91 3.19 -9.13
C CYS A 29 10.77 2.02 -9.65
N ALA A 30 10.73 1.73 -10.94
CA ALA A 30 11.54 0.68 -11.54
C ALA A 30 13.04 0.96 -11.38
N THR A 31 13.48 2.20 -11.56
CA THR A 31 14.89 2.58 -11.38
C THR A 31 15.32 2.42 -9.92
N LEU A 32 14.50 2.87 -8.96
CA LEU A 32 14.78 2.75 -7.54
C LEU A 32 14.82 1.28 -7.08
N PHE A 33 13.89 0.45 -7.54
CA PHE A 33 13.82 -0.94 -7.08
C PHE A 33 14.78 -1.88 -7.81
N ILE A 34 15.00 -1.69 -9.11
CA ILE A 34 15.86 -2.58 -9.91
C ILE A 34 17.34 -2.18 -9.77
N TYR A 35 17.66 -0.89 -9.88
CA TYR A 35 19.05 -0.43 -9.91
C TYR A 35 19.60 -0.18 -8.50
N PHE A 36 18.87 0.59 -7.68
CA PHE A 36 19.34 0.93 -6.34
C PHE A 36 19.07 -0.16 -5.31
N LYS A 37 18.18 -1.13 -5.62
CA LYS A 37 17.75 -2.21 -4.71
C LYS A 37 17.35 -1.72 -3.31
N ALA A 38 16.94 -0.46 -3.20
CA ALA A 38 16.67 0.21 -1.95
C ALA A 38 15.28 0.83 -1.99
N PHE A 39 14.45 0.48 -1.00
CA PHE A 39 13.15 1.09 -0.80
C PHE A 39 13.32 2.34 0.05
N ASN A 40 13.56 3.49 -0.59
CA ASN A 40 13.59 4.78 0.08
C ASN A 40 12.26 5.52 -0.15
N MET A 41 11.46 5.64 0.92
CA MET A 41 10.17 6.35 0.94
C MET A 41 10.30 7.81 0.52
N GLU A 42 11.38 8.49 0.91
CA GLU A 42 11.62 9.89 0.56
C GLU A 42 11.85 10.04 -0.94
N ALA A 43 12.65 9.15 -1.53
CA ALA A 43 12.92 9.13 -2.96
C ALA A 43 11.67 8.79 -3.77
N LEU A 44 10.82 7.88 -3.27
CA LEU A 44 9.55 7.52 -3.90
C LEU A 44 8.58 8.72 -3.88
N ALA A 45 8.45 9.40 -2.75
CA ALA A 45 7.61 10.58 -2.62
C ALA A 45 8.10 11.74 -3.50
N ALA A 46 9.41 12.01 -3.50
CA ALA A 46 10.02 12.99 -4.39
C ALA A 46 9.80 12.63 -5.87
N GLY A 47 9.95 11.35 -6.22
CA GLY A 47 9.67 10.82 -7.55
C GLY A 47 8.22 11.05 -8.01
N GLY A 48 7.26 10.82 -7.12
CA GLY A 48 5.84 11.08 -7.37
C GLY A 48 5.56 12.57 -7.59
N LEU A 49 6.15 13.44 -6.78
CA LEU A 49 6.03 14.89 -6.94
C LEU A 49 6.62 15.36 -8.27
N VAL A 50 7.82 14.87 -8.63
CA VAL A 50 8.48 15.19 -9.91
C VAL A 50 7.65 14.68 -11.08
N ALA A 51 7.08 13.48 -10.98
CA ALA A 51 6.19 12.93 -12.00
C ALA A 51 4.94 13.79 -12.22
N LEU A 52 4.34 14.30 -11.14
CA LEU A 52 3.22 15.24 -11.21
C LEU A 52 3.64 16.59 -11.81
N LEU A 53 4.80 17.14 -11.43
CA LEU A 53 5.31 18.39 -11.98
C LEU A 53 5.54 18.30 -13.49
N ILE A 54 6.20 17.24 -13.95
CA ILE A 54 6.45 17.00 -15.38
C ILE A 54 5.12 16.75 -16.13
N GLY A 55 4.21 15.98 -15.52
CA GLY A 55 2.86 15.78 -16.08
C GLY A 55 2.05 17.07 -16.19
N GLY A 56 2.22 17.99 -15.24
CA GLY A 56 1.60 19.31 -15.24
C GLY A 56 2.13 20.23 -16.34
N LEU A 57 3.34 20.01 -16.87
CA LEU A 57 3.84 20.78 -18.03
C LEU A 57 3.13 20.39 -19.35
N ALA A 58 2.57 19.19 -19.43
CA ALA A 58 1.86 18.70 -20.61
C ALA A 58 0.39 19.20 -20.70
N CYS A 59 -0.13 19.85 -19.66
CA CYS A 59 -1.52 20.29 -19.59
C CYS A 59 -1.76 21.69 -20.20
N THR A 60 -2.98 21.94 -20.69
CA THR A 60 -3.36 23.27 -21.24
C THR A 60 -3.58 24.34 -20.17
N SER A 61 -3.91 23.92 -18.94
CA SER A 61 -4.14 24.81 -17.81
C SER A 61 -3.57 24.20 -16.54
N TYR A 62 -2.50 24.82 -16.04
CA TYR A 62 -1.82 24.40 -14.83
C TYR A 62 -2.74 24.42 -13.60
N GLN A 63 -3.62 25.42 -13.50
CA GLN A 63 -4.55 25.55 -12.39
C GLN A 63 -5.54 24.37 -12.33
N LYS A 64 -6.11 23.99 -13.49
CA LYS A 64 -7.00 22.82 -13.56
C LYS A 64 -6.28 21.52 -13.22
N PHE A 65 -4.99 21.39 -13.56
CA PHE A 65 -4.21 20.19 -13.27
C PHE A 65 -4.05 19.96 -11.77
N TRP A 66 -3.72 21.03 -11.03
CA TRP A 66 -3.63 20.95 -9.57
C TRP A 66 -4.98 20.75 -8.90
N GLU A 67 -6.04 21.35 -9.43
CA GLU A 67 -7.40 21.13 -8.94
C GLU A 67 -7.82 19.66 -9.11
N ALA A 68 -7.52 19.05 -10.26
CA ALA A 68 -7.74 17.63 -10.50
C ALA A 68 -6.89 16.73 -9.57
N ALA A 69 -5.63 17.09 -9.34
CA ALA A 69 -4.77 16.36 -8.39
C ALA A 69 -5.32 16.43 -6.95
N ILE A 70 -5.78 17.61 -6.51
CA ILE A 70 -6.40 17.81 -5.19
C ILE A 70 -7.73 17.03 -5.08
N ASN A 71 -8.54 17.04 -6.14
CA ASN A 71 -9.76 16.24 -6.17
C ASN A 71 -9.47 14.74 -6.11
N GLY A 72 -8.39 14.28 -6.73
CA GLY A 72 -7.95 12.88 -6.66
C GLY A 72 -7.57 12.42 -5.24
N ILE A 73 -6.78 13.21 -4.52
CA ILE A 73 -6.40 12.88 -3.13
C ILE A 73 -7.59 13.01 -2.16
N SER A 74 -8.54 13.90 -2.45
CA SER A 74 -9.74 14.13 -1.64
C SER A 74 -10.88 13.16 -1.96
N SER A 75 -10.67 12.21 -2.88
CA SER A 75 -11.68 11.23 -3.26
C SER A 75 -11.98 10.26 -2.10
N ILE A 76 -13.23 9.79 -2.04
CA ILE A 76 -13.69 8.84 -1.02
C ILE A 76 -12.76 7.63 -0.88
N PRO A 77 -12.29 6.97 -1.96
CA PRO A 77 -11.37 5.85 -1.85
C PRO A 77 -10.02 6.25 -1.24
N SER A 78 -9.43 7.38 -1.65
CA SER A 78 -8.15 7.88 -1.13
C SER A 78 -8.24 8.19 0.36
N VAL A 79 -9.29 8.91 0.79
CA VAL A 79 -9.54 9.23 2.19
C VAL A 79 -9.75 7.96 3.01
N SER A 80 -10.52 6.99 2.50
CA SER A 80 -10.74 5.71 3.18
C SER A 80 -9.43 4.97 3.43
N VAL A 81 -8.54 4.93 2.44
CA VAL A 81 -7.22 4.31 2.59
C VAL A 81 -6.39 5.00 3.67
N ILE A 82 -6.37 6.34 3.71
CA ILE A 82 -5.64 7.10 4.73
C ILE A 82 -6.17 6.77 6.14
N VAL A 83 -7.49 6.72 6.31
CA VAL A 83 -8.11 6.41 7.61
C VAL A 83 -7.81 4.97 8.05
N ILE A 84 -7.91 4.00 7.13
CA ILE A 84 -7.58 2.59 7.42
C ILE A 84 -6.10 2.48 7.81
N LEU A 85 -5.20 3.11 7.06
CA LEU A 85 -3.76 3.15 7.35
C LEU A 85 -3.46 3.69 8.75
N LEU A 86 -4.14 4.78 9.14
CA LEU A 86 -3.98 5.39 10.46
C LEU A 86 -4.45 4.44 11.57
N MET A 87 -5.66 3.88 11.43
CA MET A 87 -6.24 2.93 12.38
C MET A 87 -5.34 1.70 12.57
N VAL A 88 -4.82 1.18 11.46
CA VAL A 88 -3.91 0.03 11.46
C VAL A 88 -2.60 0.37 12.16
N GLY A 89 -2.04 1.56 11.91
CA GLY A 89 -0.82 2.01 12.58
C GLY A 89 -0.99 1.98 14.11
N MET A 90 -2.12 2.48 14.60
CA MET A 90 -2.47 2.43 16.03
C MET A 90 -2.66 1.00 16.53
N PHE A 91 -3.38 0.16 15.77
CA PHE A 91 -3.61 -1.24 16.14
C PHE A 91 -2.31 -2.06 16.16
N SER A 92 -1.39 -1.81 15.22
CA SER A 92 -0.05 -2.42 15.20
C SER A 92 0.74 -2.09 16.47
N ALA A 93 0.64 -0.86 16.97
CA ALA A 93 1.24 -0.49 18.25
C ALA A 93 0.56 -1.22 19.43
N LEU A 94 -0.76 -1.32 19.44
CA LEU A 94 -1.51 -2.08 20.46
C LEU A 94 -1.14 -3.58 20.46
N VAL A 95 -1.05 -4.22 19.29
CA VAL A 95 -0.64 -5.62 19.13
C VAL A 95 0.74 -5.87 19.74
N LYS A 96 1.68 -4.94 19.54
CA LYS A 96 3.01 -4.99 20.16
C LYS A 96 2.94 -4.87 21.68
N LEU A 97 2.11 -3.96 22.21
CA LEU A 97 1.93 -3.77 23.66
C LEU A 97 1.26 -4.97 24.34
N CYS A 98 0.25 -5.57 23.71
CA CYS A 98 -0.46 -6.72 24.25
C CYS A 98 0.33 -8.04 24.13
N GLY A 99 1.46 -8.06 23.42
CA GLY A 99 2.25 -9.27 23.21
C GLY A 99 1.50 -10.35 22.41
N LEU A 100 0.53 -9.97 21.58
CA LEU A 100 -0.31 -10.90 20.82
C LEU A 100 0.55 -11.85 19.95
N SER A 101 1.59 -11.32 19.31
CA SER A 101 2.53 -12.11 18.52
C SER A 101 3.22 -13.20 19.34
N ASN A 102 3.55 -12.94 20.61
CA ASN A 102 4.13 -13.95 21.51
C ASN A 102 3.10 -15.04 21.86
N GLY A 103 1.80 -14.70 21.94
CA GLY A 103 0.73 -15.68 22.10
C GLY A 103 0.67 -16.66 20.93
N PHE A 104 0.78 -16.16 19.69
CA PHE A 104 0.87 -17.01 18.50
C PHE A 104 2.14 -17.86 18.49
N VAL A 105 3.29 -17.31 18.89
CA VAL A 105 4.54 -18.06 19.04
C VAL A 105 4.38 -19.19 20.07
N TRP A 106 3.75 -18.91 21.22
CA TRP A 106 3.49 -19.93 22.24
C TRP A 106 2.59 -21.05 21.73
N LEU A 107 1.48 -20.71 21.05
CA LEU A 107 0.56 -21.68 20.48
C LEU A 107 1.23 -22.54 19.40
N ALA A 108 2.08 -21.93 18.58
CA ALA A 108 2.85 -22.61 17.56
C ALA A 108 3.87 -23.59 18.18
N ASN A 109 4.54 -23.21 19.26
CA ASN A 109 5.41 -24.13 20.02
C ASN A 109 4.63 -25.29 20.64
N TYR A 110 3.42 -25.05 21.14
CA TYR A 110 2.57 -26.12 21.70
C TYR A 110 2.07 -27.10 20.63
N THR A 111 1.74 -26.60 19.44
CA THR A 111 1.25 -27.40 18.31
C THR A 111 2.36 -27.99 17.42
N GLY A 112 3.62 -27.63 17.67
CA GLY A 112 4.78 -28.05 16.88
C GLY A 112 4.89 -27.39 15.50
N ILE A 113 4.20 -26.28 15.27
CA ILE A 113 4.18 -25.57 13.98
C ILE A 113 5.38 -24.61 13.93
N HIS A 114 6.39 -24.94 13.14
CA HIS A 114 7.61 -24.14 12.99
C HIS A 114 7.90 -23.80 11.51
N GLY A 115 8.61 -22.69 11.30
CA GLY A 115 9.14 -22.31 10.00
C GLY A 115 8.08 -22.24 8.89
N SER A 116 8.27 -23.02 7.83
CA SER A 116 7.42 -23.02 6.63
C SER A 116 5.97 -23.45 6.88
N LEU A 117 5.70 -24.27 7.91
CA LEU A 117 4.34 -24.69 8.23
C LEU A 117 3.50 -23.52 8.78
N PHE A 118 4.15 -22.61 9.51
CA PHE A 118 3.51 -21.37 9.96
C PHE A 118 3.19 -20.42 8.80
N VAL A 119 4.03 -20.40 7.76
CA VAL A 119 3.78 -19.64 6.52
C VAL A 119 2.51 -20.14 5.84
N ALA A 120 2.33 -21.46 5.72
CA ALA A 120 1.13 -22.05 5.11
C ALA A 120 -0.14 -21.73 5.92
N PHE A 121 -0.06 -21.80 7.25
CA PHE A 121 -1.14 -21.34 8.14
C PHE A 121 -1.46 -19.86 7.92
N THR A 122 -0.43 -19.01 7.89
CA THR A 122 -0.58 -17.56 7.67
C THR A 122 -1.25 -17.26 6.34
N PHE A 123 -0.93 -18.01 5.29
CA PHE A 123 -1.57 -17.87 3.98
C PHE A 123 -3.08 -18.13 4.06
N VAL A 124 -3.48 -19.26 4.66
CA VAL A 124 -4.91 -19.60 4.81
C VAL A 124 -5.64 -18.56 5.68
N ALA A 125 -5.03 -18.15 6.79
CA ALA A 125 -5.58 -17.11 7.65
C ALA A 125 -5.76 -15.78 6.90
N THR A 126 -4.77 -15.38 6.11
CA THR A 126 -4.83 -14.19 5.25
C THR A 126 -5.94 -14.31 4.21
N CYS A 127 -6.14 -15.46 3.56
CA CYS A 127 -7.26 -15.67 2.63
C CYS A 127 -8.63 -15.48 3.29
N ILE A 128 -8.80 -15.98 4.52
CA ILE A 128 -10.04 -15.81 5.29
C ILE A 128 -10.25 -14.33 5.63
N VAL A 129 -9.21 -13.66 6.14
CA VAL A 129 -9.28 -12.23 6.45
C VAL A 129 -9.56 -11.41 5.21
N SER A 130 -8.96 -11.75 4.07
CA SER A 130 -9.19 -11.09 2.78
C SER A 130 -10.62 -11.22 2.30
N THR A 131 -11.21 -12.41 2.48
CA THR A 131 -12.63 -12.64 2.19
C THR A 131 -13.53 -11.77 3.08
N ALA A 132 -13.15 -11.56 4.34
CA ALA A 132 -13.91 -10.72 5.26
C ALA A 132 -13.71 -9.20 5.03
N THR A 133 -12.51 -8.77 4.65
CA THR A 133 -12.21 -7.35 4.41
C THR A 133 -12.56 -6.89 2.99
N GLY A 134 -12.60 -7.79 2.01
CA GLY A 134 -12.88 -7.47 0.61
C GLY A 134 -11.84 -6.55 -0.06
N SER A 135 -10.69 -6.32 0.59
CA SER A 135 -9.66 -5.37 0.16
C SER A 135 -8.27 -5.88 0.54
N SER A 136 -7.36 -5.97 -0.44
CA SER A 136 -5.99 -6.45 -0.23
C SER A 136 -5.20 -5.56 0.73
N LEU A 137 -5.35 -4.23 0.64
CA LEU A 137 -4.70 -3.29 1.55
C LEU A 137 -5.14 -3.50 2.99
N GLY A 138 -6.45 -3.67 3.22
CA GLY A 138 -6.99 -3.92 4.57
C GLY A 138 -6.46 -5.22 5.16
N THR A 139 -6.38 -6.29 4.35
CA THR A 139 -5.83 -7.58 4.78
C THR A 139 -4.36 -7.48 5.19
N MET A 140 -3.52 -6.88 4.34
CA MET A 140 -2.09 -6.71 4.63
C MET A 140 -1.89 -6.01 5.96
N PHE A 141 -2.65 -4.94 6.19
CA PHE A 141 -2.55 -4.14 7.39
C PHE A 141 -2.93 -4.88 8.68
N ILE A 142 -3.88 -5.81 8.62
CA ILE A 142 -4.25 -6.64 9.78
C ILE A 142 -3.21 -7.75 10.00
N ALA A 143 -2.78 -8.40 8.92
CA ALA A 143 -1.97 -9.61 8.98
C ALA A 143 -0.47 -9.34 9.25
N PHE A 144 0.11 -8.25 8.70
CA PHE A 144 1.53 -7.94 8.88
C PHE A 144 1.93 -7.73 10.35
N PRO A 145 1.25 -6.90 11.16
CA PRO A 145 1.64 -6.70 12.55
C PRO A 145 1.63 -7.99 13.39
N ILE A 146 0.68 -8.89 13.09
CA ILE A 146 0.41 -10.09 13.88
C ILE A 146 1.26 -11.28 13.39
N PHE A 147 1.00 -11.73 12.17
CA PHE A 147 1.57 -12.98 11.66
C PHE A 147 3.01 -12.81 11.23
N TYR A 148 3.38 -11.69 10.59
CA TYR A 148 4.75 -11.47 10.14
C TYR A 148 5.73 -11.47 11.31
N SER A 149 5.40 -10.76 12.39
CA SER A 149 6.25 -10.71 13.60
C SER A 149 6.33 -12.07 14.31
N ALA A 150 5.22 -12.79 14.43
CA ALA A 150 5.20 -14.14 15.02
C ALA A 150 5.97 -15.17 14.18
N GLY A 151 5.82 -15.13 12.84
CA GLY A 151 6.50 -16.04 11.93
C GLY A 151 8.02 -15.87 11.93
N LEU A 152 8.50 -14.63 12.00
CA LEU A 152 9.94 -14.37 12.16
C LEU A 152 10.49 -14.93 13.47
N ALA A 153 9.75 -14.82 14.56
CA ALA A 153 10.14 -15.40 15.85
C ALA A 153 10.13 -16.95 15.83
N LEU A 154 9.33 -17.57 14.97
CA LEU A 154 9.27 -19.03 14.75
C LEU A 154 10.28 -19.54 13.71
N GLY A 155 11.18 -18.69 13.21
CA GLY A 155 12.21 -19.06 12.23
C GLY A 155 11.70 -19.17 10.79
N ALA A 156 10.53 -18.59 10.48
CA ALA A 156 10.04 -18.56 9.11
C ALA A 156 10.85 -17.61 8.22
N ASN A 157 10.98 -17.94 6.94
CA ASN A 157 11.67 -17.08 5.98
C ASN A 157 10.91 -15.75 5.80
N PRO A 158 11.56 -14.57 5.96
CA PRO A 158 10.90 -13.26 5.86
C PRO A 158 10.20 -13.04 4.51
N MET A 159 10.80 -13.49 3.42
CA MET A 159 10.27 -13.30 2.07
C MET A 159 9.03 -14.17 1.84
N MET A 160 9.05 -15.41 2.33
CA MET A 160 7.89 -16.31 2.27
C MET A 160 6.75 -15.83 3.17
N MET A 161 7.07 -15.26 4.35
CA MET A 161 6.06 -14.66 5.23
C MET A 161 5.40 -13.44 4.58
N ALA A 162 6.18 -12.52 4.02
CA ALA A 162 5.64 -11.39 3.27
C ALA A 162 4.76 -11.88 2.11
N GLY A 163 5.24 -12.88 1.35
CA GLY A 163 4.50 -13.50 0.25
C GLY A 163 3.20 -14.19 0.67
N SER A 164 3.11 -14.73 1.90
CA SER A 164 1.89 -15.37 2.40
C SER A 164 0.80 -14.39 2.81
N ILE A 165 1.13 -13.12 2.98
CA ILE A 165 0.21 -12.07 3.46
C ILE A 165 -0.36 -11.24 2.30
N VAL A 166 0.31 -11.21 1.14
CA VAL A 166 -0.01 -10.35 0.00
C VAL A 166 -0.80 -11.04 -1.09
#